data_AF-A0A2M7SPV3-F1
#
_entry.id   AF-A0A2M7SPV3-F1
#
_cell.length_a   1.000
_cell.length_b   1.000
_cell.length_c   1.000
_cell.angle_alpha   90.00
_cell.angle_beta   90.00
_cell.angle_gamma   90.00
#
_symmetry.space_group_name_H-M   'P 1'
#
loop_
_entity.id
_entity.type
_entity.pdbx_description
1 polymer ?
#
loop_
_entity_poly.entity_id
_entity_poly.type
_entity_poly.pdbx_seq_one_letter_code
_entity_poly.pdbx_strand_id
1 'polypeptide(L)'
;MADLLRKPVGASGQVHAITPEAAGWTHVGFDLWRLDPGEVAEGRLDGREAILVLVEGLAEVTAAGEAFGEMGDRLSVFDRLPPHCLYVPPGGEWRVRAR
;
A
#
# COMPACT_ATOMS: atom_id res chain seq x y z
N MET A 1 -16.23 -13.27 22.26
CA MET A 1 -14.88 -12.74 21.99
C MET A 1 -14.97 -12.07 20.63
N ALA A 2 -14.53 -10.82 20.48
CA ALA A 2 -14.66 -10.11 19.20
C ALA A 2 -13.63 -10.68 18.19
N ASP A 3 -14.06 -10.91 16.95
CA ASP A 3 -13.22 -11.42 15.86
C ASP A 3 -12.46 -10.27 15.18
N LEU A 4 -11.44 -9.76 15.87
CA LEU A 4 -10.68 -8.58 15.45
C LEU A 4 -9.35 -8.93 14.76
N LEU A 5 -8.85 -10.16 14.94
CA LEU A 5 -7.57 -10.57 14.39
C LEU A 5 -7.73 -10.93 12.90
N ARG A 6 -7.08 -10.17 12.02
CA ARG A 6 -6.97 -10.50 10.60
C ARG A 6 -5.58 -11.08 10.33
N LYS A 7 -5.51 -12.34 9.91
CA LYS A 7 -4.27 -13.01 9.52
C LYS A 7 -3.98 -12.75 8.04
N PRO A 8 -2.70 -12.72 7.62
CA PRO A 8 -2.34 -12.57 6.21
C PRO A 8 -2.88 -13.74 5.39
N VAL A 9 -3.29 -13.46 4.15
CA VAL A 9 -3.82 -14.48 3.22
C VAL A 9 -2.72 -15.19 2.42
N GLY A 10 -1.49 -14.67 2.47
CA GLY A 10 -0.34 -15.20 1.75
C GLY A 10 0.98 -14.59 2.24
N ALA A 11 2.09 -14.99 1.62
CA ALA A 11 3.43 -14.50 1.94
C ALA A 11 4.01 -13.49 0.93
N SER A 12 3.38 -13.33 -0.24
CA SER A 12 3.73 -12.37 -1.31
C SER A 12 2.45 -11.88 -2.00
N GLY A 13 2.56 -10.84 -2.81
CA GLY A 13 1.44 -10.13 -3.43
C GLY A 13 0.64 -9.31 -2.42
N GLN A 14 -0.69 -9.23 -2.59
CA GLN A 14 -1.58 -8.57 -1.64
C GLN A 14 -1.81 -9.48 -0.41
N VAL A 15 -0.96 -9.34 0.60
CA VAL A 15 -0.97 -10.20 1.80
C VAL A 15 -2.05 -9.81 2.81
N HIS A 16 -2.51 -8.55 2.78
CA HIS A 16 -3.74 -8.11 3.46
C HIS A 16 -4.61 -7.31 2.50
N ALA A 17 -5.92 -7.55 2.59
CA ALA A 17 -6.97 -6.77 1.94
C ALA A 17 -8.15 -6.60 2.91
N ILE A 18 -8.16 -5.50 3.65
CA ILE A 18 -9.19 -5.20 4.65
C ILE A 18 -10.04 -4.07 4.11
N THR A 19 -11.31 -4.38 3.80
CA THR A 19 -12.27 -3.37 3.39
C THR A 19 -13.19 -3.00 4.56
N PRO A 20 -13.79 -1.79 4.57
CA PRO A 20 -14.80 -1.41 5.56
C PRO A 20 -15.92 -2.45 5.68
N GLU A 21 -16.40 -2.97 4.55
CA GLU A 21 -17.49 -3.94 4.47
C GLU A 21 -17.12 -5.26 5.15
N ALA A 22 -15.90 -5.77 4.90
CA ALA A 22 -15.41 -7.00 5.53
C ALA A 22 -15.10 -6.81 7.03
N ALA A 23 -14.72 -5.60 7.43
CA ALA A 23 -14.40 -5.27 8.81
C ALA A 23 -15.63 -4.91 9.67
N GLY A 24 -16.77 -4.60 9.05
CA GLY A 24 -17.99 -4.20 9.75
C GLY A 24 -17.92 -2.77 10.31
N TRP A 25 -17.06 -1.91 9.76
CA TRP A 25 -16.97 -0.49 10.08
C TRP A 25 -17.13 0.37 8.82
N THR A 26 -17.13 1.69 8.97
CA THR A 26 -17.61 2.57 7.89
C THR A 26 -16.53 3.17 7.00
N HIS A 27 -15.30 3.40 7.50
CA HIS A 27 -14.37 4.32 6.82
C HIS A 27 -13.07 3.67 6.32
N VAL A 28 -12.35 2.97 7.20
CA VAL A 28 -10.94 2.64 6.95
C VAL A 28 -10.81 1.36 6.12
N GLY A 29 -10.08 1.44 5.01
CA GLY A 29 -9.51 0.26 4.34
C GLY A 29 -8.04 0.12 4.68
N PHE A 30 -7.50 -1.10 4.55
CA PHE A 30 -6.07 -1.35 4.69
C PHE A 30 -5.64 -2.50 3.77
N ASP A 31 -4.69 -2.20 2.89
CA ASP A 31 -4.00 -3.19 2.07
C ASP A 31 -2.53 -3.26 2.47
N LEU A 32 -1.96 -4.47 2.45
CA LEU A 32 -0.52 -4.67 2.55
C LEU A 32 -0.06 -5.48 1.35
N TRP A 33 0.89 -4.93 0.62
CA TRP A 33 1.52 -5.56 -0.52
C TRP A 33 2.95 -5.93 -0.19
N ARG A 34 3.34 -7.18 -0.45
CA ARG A 34 4.71 -7.66 -0.34
C ARG A 34 5.15 -8.14 -1.72
N LEU A 35 6.01 -7.34 -2.34
CA LEU A 35 6.41 -7.50 -3.74
C LEU A 35 7.89 -7.89 -3.81
N ASP A 36 8.21 -8.83 -4.68
CA ASP A 36 9.58 -9.11 -5.08
C ASP A 36 10.04 -8.11 -6.15
N PRO A 37 11.37 -7.90 -6.34
CA PRO A 37 11.90 -6.98 -7.34
C PRO A 37 11.30 -7.21 -8.74
N GLY A 38 10.78 -6.13 -9.32
CA GLY A 38 10.14 -6.14 -10.63
C GLY A 38 8.63 -6.40 -10.63
N GLU A 39 8.05 -6.89 -9.53
CA GLU A 39 6.61 -7.05 -9.38
C GLU A 39 5.88 -5.71 -9.24
N VAL A 40 4.59 -5.72 -9.57
CA VAL A 40 3.76 -4.52 -9.65
C VAL A 40 2.48 -4.71 -8.83
N ALA A 41 2.15 -3.70 -8.03
CA ALA A 41 0.82 -3.51 -7.48
C ALA A 41 0.19 -2.25 -8.09
N GLU A 42 -1.08 -2.32 -8.42
CA GLU A 42 -1.81 -1.20 -8.99
C GLU A 42 -3.29 -1.26 -8.62
N GLY A 43 -3.96 -0.11 -8.66
CA GLY A 43 -5.36 -0.02 -8.33
C GLY A 43 -5.93 1.37 -8.59
N ARG A 44 -7.23 1.48 -8.40
CA ARG A 44 -7.98 2.73 -8.48
C ARG A 44 -8.79 2.91 -7.20
N LEU A 45 -8.79 4.13 -6.66
CA LEU A 45 -9.47 4.42 -5.42
C LEU A 45 -10.85 5.02 -5.69
N ASP A 46 -11.85 4.16 -5.93
CA ASP A 46 -13.19 4.62 -6.30
C ASP A 46 -13.88 5.41 -5.18
N GLY A 47 -13.80 6.75 -5.27
CA GLY A 47 -14.39 7.68 -4.30
C GLY A 47 -13.70 7.72 -2.94
N ARG A 48 -12.52 7.12 -2.79
CA ARG A 48 -11.73 7.09 -1.54
C ARG A 48 -10.35 7.68 -1.76
N GLU A 49 -9.78 8.34 -0.78
CA GLU A 49 -8.36 8.69 -0.77
C GLU A 49 -7.53 7.57 -0.15
N ALA A 50 -6.22 7.55 -0.44
CA ALA A 50 -5.29 6.66 0.23
C ALA A 50 -3.95 7.34 0.48
N ILE A 51 -3.21 6.77 1.42
CA ILE A 51 -1.79 7.05 1.60
C ILE A 51 -1.03 5.75 1.31
N LEU A 52 -0.22 5.77 0.26
CA LEU A 52 0.72 4.70 -0.02
C LEU A 52 1.92 4.90 0.91
N VAL A 53 2.25 3.90 1.70
CA VAL A 53 3.37 3.94 2.64
C VAL A 53 4.38 2.88 2.23
N LEU A 54 5.59 3.29 1.88
CA LEU A 54 6.69 2.37 1.61
C LEU A 54 7.25 1.91 2.95
N VAL A 55 6.80 0.75 3.41
CA VAL A 55 7.19 0.20 4.71
C VAL A 55 8.68 -0.16 4.71
N GLU A 56 9.17 -0.80 3.66
CA GLU A 56 10.59 -1.04 3.42
C GLU A 56 10.84 -1.28 1.93
N GLY A 57 12.07 -1.06 1.48
CA GLY A 57 12.50 -1.24 0.10
C GLY A 57 12.38 0.03 -0.75
N LEU A 58 12.60 -0.15 -2.05
CA LEU A 58 12.57 0.87 -3.08
C LEU A 58 11.49 0.53 -4.11
N ALA A 59 10.81 1.54 -4.65
CA ALA A 59 9.83 1.34 -5.70
C ALA A 59 9.72 2.53 -6.64
N GLU A 60 9.38 2.27 -7.89
CA GLU A 60 8.89 3.31 -8.80
C GLU A 60 7.40 3.51 -8.59
N VAL A 61 6.99 4.75 -8.35
CA VAL A 61 5.60 5.08 -8.01
C VAL A 61 5.02 6.07 -9.01
N THR A 62 3.82 5.77 -9.49
CA THR A 62 2.97 6.71 -10.23
C THR A 62 1.60 6.78 -9.58
N ALA A 63 1.03 7.98 -9.43
CA ALA A 63 -0.29 8.16 -8.86
C ALA A 63 -0.99 9.37 -9.47
N ALA A 64 -2.31 9.29 -9.63
CA ALA A 64 -3.16 10.36 -10.16
C ALA A 64 -2.66 10.97 -11.49
N GLY A 65 -2.07 10.14 -12.36
CA GLY A 65 -1.52 10.55 -13.65
C GLY A 65 -0.12 11.19 -13.60
N GLU A 66 0.50 11.28 -12.42
CA GLU A 66 1.85 11.81 -12.22
C GLU A 66 2.84 10.71 -11.87
N ALA A 67 4.07 10.84 -12.39
CA ALA A 67 5.18 9.95 -12.06
C ALA A 67 6.04 10.59 -10.98
N PHE A 68 6.12 9.95 -9.82
CA PHE A 68 6.93 10.41 -8.68
C PHE A 68 8.36 9.84 -8.71
N GLY A 69 8.62 8.91 -9.63
CA GLY A 69 9.93 8.27 -9.78
C GLY A 69 10.20 7.24 -8.70
N GLU A 70 11.47 7.03 -8.40
CA GLU A 70 11.89 6.13 -7.33
C GLU A 70 11.62 6.77 -5.96
N MET A 71 10.97 6.00 -5.10
CA MET A 71 10.69 6.33 -3.71
C MET A 71 11.15 5.19 -2.80
N GLY A 72 11.46 5.54 -1.56
CA GLY A 72 11.97 4.63 -0.55
C GLY A 72 13.47 4.85 -0.31
N ASP A 73 13.86 4.78 0.94
CA ASP A 73 15.26 4.87 1.42
C ASP A 73 15.54 3.89 2.56
N ARG A 74 14.47 3.42 3.21
CA ARG A 74 14.47 2.47 4.31
C ARG A 74 14.42 1.03 3.81
N LEU A 75 15.51 0.27 3.96
CA LEU A 75 15.58 -1.14 3.53
C LEU A 75 15.09 -2.11 4.61
N SER A 76 14.97 -1.64 5.85
CA SER A 76 14.42 -2.38 6.98
C SER A 76 13.61 -1.43 7.86
N VAL A 77 12.45 -1.89 8.35
CA VAL A 77 11.64 -1.14 9.33
C VAL A 77 12.41 -0.75 10.60
N PHE A 78 13.55 -1.38 10.87
CA PHE A 78 14.40 -1.11 12.04
C PHE A 78 15.49 -0.06 11.80
N ASP A 79 15.65 0.46 10.58
CA ASP A 79 16.69 1.44 10.24
C ASP A 79 16.48 2.81 10.90
N ARG A 80 15.33 3.01 11.57
CA ARG A 80 14.94 4.27 12.22
C ARG A 80 14.85 5.47 11.27
N LEU A 81 14.73 5.21 9.98
CA LEU A 81 14.38 6.22 8.97
C LEU A 81 12.84 6.33 8.86
N PRO A 82 12.30 7.55 8.66
CA PRO A 82 10.89 7.72 8.37
C PRO A 82 10.57 7.06 7.01
N PRO A 83 9.40 6.42 6.85
CA PRO A 83 9.01 5.90 5.55
C PRO A 83 8.71 7.04 4.57
N HIS A 84 8.92 6.78 3.29
CA HIS A 84 8.32 7.59 2.24
C HIS A 84 6.82 7.29 2.17
N CYS A 85 6.03 8.35 2.01
CA CYS A 85 4.58 8.25 1.86
C CYS A 85 4.12 9.09 0.66
N LEU A 86 3.10 8.60 -0.04
CA LEU A 86 2.45 9.32 -1.13
C LEU A 86 0.95 9.35 -0.92
N TYR A 87 0.38 10.55 -0.86
CA TYR A 87 -1.06 10.73 -0.85
C TYR A 87 -1.62 10.56 -2.27
N VAL A 88 -2.73 9.83 -2.38
CA VAL A 88 -3.47 9.64 -3.63
C VAL A 88 -4.90 10.16 -3.42
N PRO A 89 -5.35 11.15 -4.21
CA PRO A 89 -6.67 11.74 -4.06
C PRO A 89 -7.79 10.77 -4.45
N PRO A 90 -9.05 11.06 -4.04
CA PRO A 90 -10.22 10.29 -4.45
C PRO A 90 -10.36 10.10 -5.95
N GLY A 91 -10.63 8.87 -6.38
CA GLY A 91 -10.73 8.48 -7.78
C GLY A 91 -9.37 8.30 -8.47
N GLY A 92 -8.27 8.56 -7.78
CA GLY A 92 -6.92 8.42 -8.30
C GLY A 92 -6.54 6.97 -8.59
N GLU A 93 -5.87 6.77 -9.70
CA GLU A 93 -5.16 5.52 -10.02
C GLU A 93 -3.77 5.57 -9.40
N TRP A 94 -3.27 4.43 -8.98
CA TRP A 94 -1.93 4.28 -8.46
C TRP A 94 -1.28 3.01 -8.98
N ARG A 95 0.04 3.05 -9.10
CA ARG A 95 0.87 1.94 -9.51
C ARG A 95 2.22 2.03 -8.83
N VAL A 96 2.66 0.92 -8.25
CA VAL A 96 3.92 0.76 -7.54
C VAL A 96 4.64 -0.44 -8.14
N ARG A 97 5.87 -0.23 -8.61
CA ARG A 97 6.74 -1.31 -9.09
C ARG A 97 7.93 -1.45 -8.14
N ALA A 98 8.07 -2.63 -7.53
CA ALA A 98 9.19 -2.90 -6.64
C ALA A 98 10.52 -2.91 -7.39
N ARG A 99 11.57 -2.37 -6.76
CA ARG A 99 12.94 -2.32 -7.27
C ARG A 99 13.85 -3.32 -6.55
#